data_AF-A0A1A8ZHR1-F1
#
_entry.id   AF-A0A1A8ZHR1-F1
#
_cell.length_a   1.000
_cell.length_b   1.000
_cell.length_c   1.000
_cell.angle_alpha   90.00
_cell.angle_beta   90.00
_cell.angle_gamma   90.00
#
_symmetry.space_group_name_H-M   'P 1'
#
loop_
_entity.id
_entity.type
_entity.pdbx_description
1 polymer ?
#
loop_
_entity_poly.entity_id
_entity_poly.type
_entity_poly.pdbx_seq_one_letter_code
_entity_poly.pdbx_strand_id
1 'polypeptide(L)'
;MPGSAAPGSPAASPPPAASPATSPARPVADPVSVRRTGGLAGVTQEITVDSDGRWRVRGPGTTAEQTGRLGAAQLTRLHLLLGDPSFGSAFYPGSCRDGFHYSLSSGARRVEWDDCGRPNPAEVAREIVALLVDATPF
;
A
#
# COMPACT_ATOMS: atom_id res chain seq x y z
N MET A 1 5.84 -67.56 39.54
CA MET A 1 5.35 -67.37 38.16
C MET A 1 6.04 -66.14 37.59
N PRO A 2 6.57 -66.22 36.36
CA PRO A 2 7.53 -65.30 35.74
C PRO A 2 6.83 -64.14 34.99
N GLY A 3 7.58 -63.12 34.56
CA GLY A 3 7.05 -62.07 33.68
C GLY A 3 8.01 -60.90 33.43
N SER A 4 8.95 -61.13 32.50
CA SER A 4 9.99 -60.27 31.94
C SER A 4 9.61 -58.84 31.52
N ALA A 5 10.59 -57.91 31.59
CA ALA A 5 11.17 -57.15 30.46
C ALA A 5 11.50 -55.67 30.79
N ALA A 6 12.77 -55.29 30.63
CA ALA A 6 13.22 -53.96 30.17
C ALA A 6 13.54 -54.08 28.66
N PRO A 7 13.70 -53.01 27.82
CA PRO A 7 14.08 -51.62 28.14
C PRO A 7 13.32 -50.53 27.34
N GLY A 8 13.54 -49.23 27.61
CA GLY A 8 13.02 -48.16 26.74
C GLY A 8 13.24 -46.73 27.23
N SER A 9 14.36 -46.14 26.82
CA SER A 9 14.72 -44.75 26.47
C SER A 9 13.81 -43.53 26.81
N PRO A 10 14.41 -42.33 26.97
CA PRO A 10 13.86 -41.22 27.72
C PRO A 10 12.77 -40.46 26.95
N ALA A 11 11.66 -40.15 27.63
CA ALA A 11 10.70 -39.17 27.13
C ALA A 11 11.30 -37.77 27.31
N ALA A 12 11.85 -37.24 26.22
CA ALA A 12 12.32 -35.89 26.09
C ALA A 12 11.25 -34.89 26.55
N SER A 13 11.68 -33.94 27.37
CA SER A 13 10.91 -32.75 27.75
C SER A 13 10.29 -32.10 26.51
N PRO A 14 9.03 -31.63 26.58
CA PRO A 14 8.50 -30.80 25.50
C PRO A 14 9.38 -29.56 25.33
N PRO A 15 9.71 -29.13 24.10
CA PRO A 15 10.32 -27.83 23.91
C PRO A 15 9.38 -26.76 24.49
N PRO A 16 9.90 -25.65 25.06
CA PRO A 16 9.05 -24.52 25.38
C PRO A 16 8.34 -24.13 24.08
N ALA A 17 7.01 -24.15 24.13
CA ALA A 17 6.20 -23.60 23.05
C ALA A 17 6.72 -22.19 22.77
N ALA A 18 7.29 -22.01 21.58
CA ALA A 18 7.63 -20.69 21.09
C ALA A 18 6.35 -19.87 21.21
N SER A 19 6.35 -18.91 22.13
CA SER A 19 5.31 -17.90 22.20
C SER A 19 5.16 -17.35 20.77
N PRO A 20 3.94 -17.19 20.24
CA PRO A 20 3.80 -16.42 19.02
C PRO A 20 4.44 -15.07 19.36
N ALA A 21 5.55 -14.76 18.70
CA ALA A 21 6.12 -13.45 18.78
C ALA A 21 5.00 -12.51 18.40
N THR A 22 4.45 -11.82 19.39
CA THR A 22 3.70 -10.60 19.19
C THR A 22 4.68 -9.70 18.48
N SER A 23 4.68 -9.80 17.16
CA SER A 23 5.25 -8.77 16.31
C SER A 23 4.62 -7.50 16.86
N PRO A 24 5.37 -6.52 17.36
CA PRO A 24 4.76 -5.22 17.57
C PRO A 24 4.10 -4.92 16.23
N ALA A 25 2.78 -4.71 16.25
CA ALA A 25 2.05 -4.18 15.11
C ALA A 25 2.74 -2.85 14.83
N ARG A 26 3.79 -2.91 14.01
CA ARG A 26 4.59 -1.76 13.63
C ARG A 26 3.54 -0.90 12.95
N PRO A 27 3.26 0.33 13.40
CA PRO A 27 2.67 1.29 12.51
C PRO A 27 3.79 1.60 11.51
N VAL A 28 4.03 0.67 10.57
CA VAL A 28 4.67 1.03 9.33
C VAL A 28 3.53 1.75 8.63
N ALA A 29 3.41 3.03 8.95
CA ALA A 29 2.80 3.94 8.03
C ALA A 29 3.68 3.77 6.78
N ASP A 30 3.20 2.93 5.89
CA ASP A 30 3.97 2.52 4.74
C ASP A 30 3.91 3.66 3.73
N PRO A 31 5.03 4.04 3.10
CA PRO A 31 5.00 5.03 2.06
C PRO A 31 3.93 4.70 1.01
N VAL A 32 3.15 5.71 0.65
CA VAL A 32 2.15 5.60 -0.41
C VAL A 32 2.78 6.08 -1.69
N SER A 33 2.87 5.22 -2.69
CA SER A 33 3.29 5.61 -4.04
C SER A 33 2.09 5.57 -4.98
N VAL A 34 1.80 6.68 -5.65
CA VAL A 34 0.80 6.79 -6.70
C VAL A 34 1.52 7.06 -8.02
N ARG A 35 1.34 6.19 -8.99
CA ARG A 35 1.85 6.35 -10.34
C ARG A 35 0.70 6.49 -11.32
N ARG A 36 0.67 7.60 -12.05
CA ARG A 36 -0.31 7.88 -13.10
C ARG A 36 0.40 7.85 -14.45
N THR A 37 -0.14 7.06 -15.37
CA THR A 37 0.45 6.86 -16.69
C THR A 37 -0.67 6.97 -17.72
N GLY A 38 -0.58 7.86 -18.71
CA GLY A 38 -1.61 7.94 -19.76
C GLY A 38 -1.75 9.34 -20.37
N GLY A 39 -2.84 9.55 -21.10
CA GLY A 39 -3.09 10.79 -21.85
C GLY A 39 -2.37 10.85 -23.21
N LEU A 40 -2.82 11.79 -24.06
CA LEU A 40 -2.46 11.94 -25.48
C LEU A 40 -0.95 12.09 -25.79
N ALA A 41 -0.09 12.28 -24.78
CA ALA A 41 1.36 12.42 -24.93
C ALA A 41 2.19 11.36 -24.17
N GLY A 42 1.56 10.35 -23.54
CA GLY A 42 2.27 9.33 -22.76
C GLY A 42 2.90 9.88 -21.49
N VAL A 43 2.20 10.77 -20.78
CA VAL A 43 2.73 11.38 -19.56
C VAL A 43 2.77 10.35 -18.42
N THR A 44 3.93 10.21 -17.79
CA THR A 44 4.12 9.43 -16.56
C THR A 44 4.37 10.42 -15.44
N GLN A 45 3.49 10.42 -14.44
CA GLN A 45 3.63 11.16 -13.20
C GLN A 45 3.71 10.17 -12.04
N GLU A 46 4.59 10.45 -11.10
CA GLU A 46 4.75 9.61 -9.92
C GLU A 46 4.77 10.50 -8.68
N ILE A 47 3.93 10.16 -7.71
CA ILE A 47 3.91 10.72 -6.38
C ILE A 47 4.35 9.64 -5.41
N THR A 48 5.30 9.97 -4.55
CA THR A 48 5.61 9.16 -3.36
C THR A 48 5.37 10.02 -2.14
N VAL A 49 4.57 9.50 -1.21
CA VAL A 49 4.27 10.12 0.07
C VAL A 49 4.81 9.23 1.17
N ASP A 50 5.84 9.71 1.85
CA ASP A 50 6.36 9.11 3.06
C ASP A 50 5.36 9.26 4.20
N SER A 51 5.46 8.37 5.19
CA SER A 51 4.55 8.31 6.33
C SER A 51 4.62 9.47 7.31
N ASP A 52 5.67 10.28 7.23
CA ASP A 52 5.75 11.56 7.95
C ASP A 52 4.99 12.69 7.22
N GLY A 53 4.46 12.40 6.03
CA GLY A 53 3.76 13.34 5.16
C GLY A 53 4.64 14.08 4.20
N ARG A 54 5.96 13.79 4.16
CA ARG A 54 6.79 14.27 3.05
C ARG A 54 6.29 13.65 1.76
N TRP A 55 6.07 14.47 0.76
CA TRP A 55 5.71 14.00 -0.57
C TRP A 55 6.73 14.45 -1.59
N ARG A 56 6.85 13.66 -2.65
CA ARG A 56 7.73 13.85 -3.78
C ARG A 56 6.95 13.57 -5.04
N VAL A 57 6.84 14.57 -5.92
CA VAL A 57 6.15 14.50 -7.20
C VAL A 57 7.20 14.58 -8.30
N ARG A 58 7.18 13.59 -9.20
CA ARG A 58 7.94 13.61 -10.44
C ARG A 58 6.97 13.83 -11.59
N GLY A 59 7.09 14.99 -12.25
CA GLY A 59 6.28 15.38 -13.39
C GLY A 59 6.70 14.71 -14.70
N PRO A 60 5.89 14.83 -15.76
CA PRO A 60 6.24 14.24 -17.04
C PRO A 60 7.41 14.97 -17.69
N GLY A 61 8.41 14.22 -18.15
CA GLY A 61 9.55 14.76 -18.91
C GLY A 61 10.47 15.70 -18.14
N THR A 62 10.34 15.79 -16.81
CA THR A 62 11.15 16.67 -15.96
C THR A 62 12.01 15.85 -15.00
N THR A 63 13.30 16.19 -14.91
CA THR A 63 14.22 15.66 -13.89
C THR A 63 14.01 16.37 -12.54
N ALA A 64 13.27 17.48 -12.52
CA ALA A 64 12.94 18.23 -11.33
C ALA A 64 11.89 17.47 -10.50
N GLU A 65 12.32 16.93 -9.37
CA GLU A 65 11.44 16.36 -8.36
C GLU A 65 10.92 17.50 -7.48
N GLN A 66 9.60 17.68 -7.44
CA GLN A 66 8.99 18.62 -6.50
C GLN A 66 8.81 17.90 -5.18
N THR A 67 9.22 18.52 -4.10
CA THR A 67 9.06 17.95 -2.76
C THR A 67 8.32 18.93 -1.86
N GLY A 68 7.58 18.39 -0.92
CA GLY A 68 6.85 19.19 0.05
C GLY A 68 6.37 18.33 1.20
N ARG A 69 5.40 18.86 1.95
CA ARG A 69 4.80 18.16 3.09
C ARG A 69 3.29 18.32 3.08
N LEU A 70 2.57 17.23 3.36
CA LEU A 70 1.14 17.26 3.61
C LEU A 70 0.88 17.98 4.93
N GLY A 71 -0.24 18.70 4.99
CA GLY A 71 -0.73 19.23 6.25
C GLY A 71 -1.14 18.10 7.19
N ALA A 72 -1.13 18.37 8.51
CA ALA A 72 -1.47 17.36 9.52
C ALA A 72 -2.88 16.77 9.35
N ALA A 73 -3.85 17.58 8.89
CA ALA A 73 -5.21 17.14 8.61
C ALA A 73 -5.27 16.17 7.41
N GLN A 74 -4.55 16.49 6.33
CA GLN A 74 -4.46 15.64 5.14
C GLN A 74 -3.76 14.32 5.47
N LEU A 75 -2.67 14.37 6.24
CA LEU A 75 -1.97 13.17 6.69
C LEU A 75 -2.85 12.26 7.56
N THR A 76 -3.60 12.84 8.49
CA THR A 76 -4.54 12.09 9.33
C THR A 76 -5.59 11.40 8.47
N ARG A 77 -6.15 12.10 7.47
CA ARG A 77 -7.14 11.54 6.55
C ARG A 77 -6.54 10.45 5.65
N LEU A 78 -5.32 10.64 5.16
CA LEU A 78 -4.59 9.63 4.41
C LEU A 78 -4.40 8.35 5.25
N HIS A 79 -3.97 8.48 6.50
CA HIS A 79 -3.82 7.33 7.41
C HIS A 79 -5.14 6.63 7.70
N LEU A 80 -6.24 7.36 7.84
CA LEU A 80 -7.58 6.77 8.00
C LEU A 80 -7.98 5.95 6.76
N LEU A 81 -7.77 6.48 5.56
CA LEU A 81 -8.09 5.78 4.30
C LEU A 81 -7.21 4.54 4.06
N LEU A 82 -5.92 4.60 4.39
CA LEU A 82 -5.00 3.45 4.29
C LEU A 82 -5.30 2.37 5.34
N GLY A 83 -5.77 2.80 6.52
CA GLY A 83 -6.21 1.91 7.58
C GLY A 83 -7.56 1.25 7.31
N ASP A 84 -8.31 1.72 6.30
CA ASP A 84 -9.62 1.19 5.97
C ASP A 84 -9.50 -0.26 5.46
N PRO A 85 -10.32 -1.20 5.97
CA PRO A 85 -10.28 -2.60 5.52
C PRO A 85 -10.72 -2.77 4.06
N SER A 86 -11.43 -1.79 3.49
CA SER A 86 -11.82 -1.77 2.07
C SER A 86 -10.64 -1.43 1.16
N PHE A 87 -9.56 -0.85 1.72
CA PHE A 87 -8.30 -0.66 1.02
C PHE A 87 -7.46 -1.96 1.07
N GLY A 88 -7.78 -2.86 0.14
CA GLY A 88 -7.05 -4.11 -0.12
C GLY A 88 -6.17 -4.04 -1.35
N SER A 89 -5.48 -5.14 -1.67
CA SER A 89 -4.83 -5.29 -2.97
C SER A 89 -5.87 -5.64 -4.03
N ALA A 90 -5.97 -4.84 -5.10
CA ALA A 90 -6.94 -5.05 -6.16
C ALA A 90 -6.35 -4.66 -7.53
N PHE A 91 -6.75 -5.37 -8.57
CA PHE A 91 -6.34 -5.07 -9.93
C PHE A 91 -7.58 -4.95 -10.80
N TYR A 92 -7.82 -3.75 -11.31
CA TYR A 92 -8.98 -3.42 -12.13
C TYR A 92 -8.49 -3.11 -13.55
N PRO A 93 -8.37 -4.12 -14.42
CA PRO A 93 -7.91 -3.90 -15.78
C PRO A 93 -8.93 -3.05 -16.55
N GLY A 94 -8.53 -1.87 -16.99
CA GLY A 94 -9.25 -1.09 -18.00
C GLY A 94 -8.71 -1.37 -19.40
N SER A 95 -9.61 -1.38 -20.39
CA SER A 95 -9.25 -1.52 -21.81
C SER A 95 -9.33 -0.18 -22.55
N CYS A 96 -9.13 0.93 -21.84
CA CYS A 96 -9.38 2.26 -22.38
C CYS A 96 -8.15 2.80 -23.07
N ARG A 97 -8.29 3.12 -24.37
CA ARG A 97 -7.19 3.63 -25.18
C ARG A 97 -6.79 5.08 -24.85
N ASP A 98 -7.74 5.83 -24.29
CA ASP A 98 -7.61 7.27 -24.00
C ASP A 98 -7.65 7.59 -22.49
N GLY A 99 -7.58 6.57 -21.63
CA GLY A 99 -7.65 6.70 -20.17
C GLY A 99 -6.29 6.98 -19.50
N PHE A 100 -6.33 7.27 -18.21
CA PHE A 100 -5.15 7.30 -17.35
C PHE A 100 -5.11 6.05 -16.49
N HIS A 101 -4.02 5.30 -16.55
CA HIS A 101 -3.74 4.19 -15.65
C HIS A 101 -3.14 4.71 -14.35
N TYR A 102 -3.77 4.38 -13.23
CA TYR A 102 -3.32 4.68 -11.88
C TYR A 102 -2.87 3.40 -11.20
N SER A 103 -1.71 3.45 -10.56
CA SER A 103 -1.17 2.39 -9.71
C SER A 103 -0.85 3.00 -8.36
N LEU A 104 -1.61 2.62 -7.35
CA LEU A 104 -1.42 3.05 -5.97
C LEU A 104 -0.88 1.87 -5.17
N SER A 105 0.28 2.04 -4.56
CA SER A 105 0.87 1.05 -3.65
C SER A 105 1.06 1.66 -2.28
N SER A 106 0.76 0.89 -1.25
CA SER A 106 1.09 1.18 0.15
C SER A 106 1.54 -0.14 0.79
N GLY A 107 2.84 -0.26 0.97
CA GLY A 107 3.49 -1.44 1.53
C GLY A 107 3.22 -2.70 0.76
N ALA A 108 2.58 -3.65 1.43
CA ALA A 108 2.18 -4.92 0.83
C ALA A 108 0.89 -4.83 0.00
N ARG A 109 0.16 -3.71 0.05
CA ARG A 109 -1.12 -3.53 -0.65
C ARG A 109 -0.91 -2.70 -1.92
N ARG A 110 -1.48 -3.16 -3.03
CA ARG A 110 -1.43 -2.46 -4.32
C ARG A 110 -2.80 -2.47 -4.98
N VAL A 111 -3.25 -1.29 -5.40
CA VAL A 111 -4.47 -1.09 -6.17
C VAL A 111 -4.12 -0.47 -7.52
N GLU A 112 -4.52 -1.10 -8.61
CA GLU A 112 -4.31 -0.58 -9.95
C GLU A 112 -5.65 -0.46 -10.66
N TRP A 113 -5.87 0.66 -11.34
CA TRP A 113 -7.10 0.93 -12.07
C TRP A 113 -6.89 1.95 -13.17
N ASP A 114 -7.75 1.91 -14.18
CA ASP A 114 -7.81 2.93 -15.22
C ASP A 114 -8.97 3.90 -14.97
N ASP A 115 -8.68 5.20 -14.92
CA ASP A 115 -9.72 6.23 -14.90
C ASP A 115 -10.18 6.48 -16.34
N CYS A 116 -11.32 5.85 -16.67
CA CYS A 116 -11.96 5.94 -17.98
C CYS A 116 -13.31 6.69 -17.94
N GLY A 117 -13.56 7.49 -16.90
CA GLY A 117 -14.88 8.11 -16.69
C GLY A 117 -16.01 7.11 -16.40
N ARG A 118 -15.69 5.86 -16.03
CA ARG A 118 -16.66 4.85 -15.56
C ARG A 118 -16.61 4.71 -14.04
N PRO A 119 -17.71 4.30 -13.38
CA PRO A 119 -17.67 3.96 -11.97
C PRO A 119 -16.67 2.83 -11.76
N ASN A 120 -15.65 3.10 -10.94
CA ASN A 120 -14.56 2.18 -10.66
C ASN A 120 -14.66 1.74 -9.18
N PRO A 121 -14.59 0.42 -8.87
CA PRO A 121 -14.69 -0.11 -7.51
C PRO A 121 -13.60 0.35 -6.52
N ALA A 122 -12.55 1.03 -6.98
CA ALA A 122 -11.50 1.54 -6.12
C ALA A 122 -11.87 2.90 -5.46
N GLU A 123 -13.05 3.03 -4.83
CA GLU A 123 -13.50 4.30 -4.23
C GLU A 123 -12.50 4.88 -3.23
N VAL A 124 -12.00 4.06 -2.30
CA VAL A 124 -10.99 4.49 -1.31
C VAL A 124 -9.70 4.95 -1.99
N ALA A 125 -9.22 4.22 -3.00
CA ALA A 125 -8.01 4.59 -3.73
C ALA A 125 -8.19 5.91 -4.51
N ARG A 126 -9.38 6.14 -5.08
CA ARG A 126 -9.73 7.41 -5.74
C ARG A 126 -9.77 8.57 -4.76
N GLU A 127 -10.30 8.36 -3.55
CA GLU A 127 -10.29 9.40 -2.50
C GLU A 127 -8.87 9.74 -2.05
N ILE A 128 -8.00 8.73 -1.90
CA ILE A 128 -6.57 8.94 -1.61
C ILE A 128 -5.92 9.77 -2.73
N VAL A 129 -6.13 9.40 -3.99
CA VAL A 129 -5.58 10.15 -5.12
C VAL A 129 -6.13 11.57 -5.15
N ALA A 130 -7.44 11.77 -5.00
CA ALA A 130 -8.04 13.10 -4.99
C ALA A 130 -7.45 14.00 -3.89
N LEU A 131 -7.24 13.46 -2.69
CA LEU A 131 -6.60 14.17 -1.59
C LEU A 131 -5.14 14.55 -1.90
N LEU A 132 -4.40 13.65 -2.56
CA LEU A 132 -3.02 13.92 -2.97
C LEU A 132 -2.95 14.96 -4.09
N VAL A 133 -3.85 14.91 -5.06
CA VAL A 133 -3.92 15.91 -6.15
C VAL A 133 -4.33 17.29 -5.63
N ASP A 134 -5.19 17.38 -4.62
CA ASP A 134 -5.52 18.66 -3.97
C ASP A 134 -4.33 19.23 -3.19
N ALA A 135 -3.58 18.36 -2.51
CA ALA A 135 -2.48 18.77 -1.64
C ALA A 135 -1.13 18.96 -2.36
N THR A 136 -1.01 18.56 -3.62
CA THR A 136 0.26 18.56 -4.38
C THR A 136 0.05 19.11 -5.79
N PRO A 137 1.09 19.62 -6.47
CA PRO A 137 0.98 20.18 -7.82
C PRO A 137 0.87 19.11 -8.92
N PHE A 138 -0.04 18.13 -8.77
CA PHE A 138 -0.20 16.96 -9.64
C PHE A 138 -1.12 17.15 -10.84
#